data_AF-A0A4R6T9D7-F1
#
_entry.id   AF-A0A4R6T9D7-F1
#
_cell.length_a   1.000
_cell.length_b   1.000
_cell.length_c   1.000
_cell.angle_alpha   90.00
_cell.angle_beta   90.00
_cell.angle_gamma   90.00
#
_symmetry.space_group_name_H-M   'P 1'
#
loop_
_entity.id
_entity.type
_entity.pdbx_description
1 polymer ?
#
loop_
_entity_poly.entity_id
_entity_poly.type
_entity_poly.pdbx_seq_one_letter_code
_entity_poly.pdbx_strand_id
1 'polypeptide(L)' 'MSKNQNTFIKKQKAELKRRKQKEKFEKKLERKAQSKDGSLENMIAYVDHLGNITDTPPEPIVEKKRPDNTNSKKPSKQ' A
#
# COMPACT_ATOMS: atom_id res chain seq x y z
N MET A 1 11.75 -53.94 -16.27
CA MET A 1 12.38 -52.69 -15.77
C MET A 1 11.32 -51.60 -15.64
N SER A 2 11.03 -51.09 -14.43
CA SER A 2 10.05 -49.99 -14.20
C SER A 2 10.18 -49.31 -12.82
N LYS A 3 10.80 -49.97 -11.83
CA LYS A 3 10.86 -49.49 -10.42
C LYS A 3 11.53 -48.11 -10.22
N ASN A 4 12.35 -47.63 -11.16
CA ASN A 4 13.16 -46.41 -10.97
C ASN A 4 12.48 -45.09 -11.41
N GLN A 5 11.35 -45.12 -12.14
CA GLN A 5 10.66 -43.88 -12.53
C GLN A 5 9.80 -43.30 -11.37
N ASN A 6 9.26 -44.18 -10.52
CA ASN A 6 8.42 -43.78 -9.39
C ASN A 6 9.18 -42.97 -8.33
N THR A 7 10.46 -43.25 -8.10
CA THR A 7 11.30 -42.53 -7.13
C THR A 7 11.60 -41.11 -7.59
N PHE A 8 11.90 -40.93 -8.89
CA PHE A 8 12.11 -39.63 -9.51
C PHE A 8 10.88 -38.73 -9.41
N ILE A 9 9.70 -39.25 -9.77
CA ILE A 9 8.44 -38.50 -9.69
C ILE A 9 8.13 -38.08 -8.24
N LYS A 10 8.36 -38.98 -7.27
CA LYS A 10 8.19 -38.68 -5.84
C LYS A 10 9.13 -37.57 -5.38
N LYS A 11 10.41 -37.63 -5.77
CA LYS A 11 11.41 -36.60 -5.45
C LYS A 11 11.01 -35.23 -6.01
N GLN A 12 10.61 -35.18 -7.28
CA GLN A 12 10.17 -33.94 -7.93
C GLN A 12 8.94 -33.33 -7.25
N LYS A 13 7.93 -34.15 -6.89
CA LYS A 13 6.75 -33.69 -6.15
C LYS A 13 7.11 -33.16 -4.76
N ALA A 14 8.02 -33.82 -4.05
CA ALA A 14 8.49 -33.38 -2.75
C ALA A 14 9.24 -32.05 -2.82
N GLU A 15 10.10 -31.88 -3.83
CA GLU A 15 10.83 -30.65 -4.07
C GLU A 15 9.91 -29.47 -4.39
N LEU A 16 8.93 -29.68 -5.27
CA LEU A 16 7.92 -28.65 -5.58
C LEU A 16 7.12 -28.23 -4.35
N LYS A 17 6.72 -29.19 -3.49
CA LYS A 17 6.03 -28.89 -2.23
C LYS A 17 6.93 -28.08 -1.30
N ARG A 18 8.21 -28.46 -1.16
CA ARG A 18 9.19 -27.74 -0.34
C ARG A 18 9.38 -26.31 -0.84
N ARG A 19 9.51 -26.09 -2.15
CA ARG A 19 9.67 -24.76 -2.74
C ARG A 19 8.44 -23.88 -2.46
N LYS A 20 7.24 -24.40 -2.70
CA LYS A 20 5.98 -23.71 -2.39
C LYS A 20 5.84 -23.35 -0.90
N GLN A 21 6.31 -24.21 0.01
CA GLN A 21 6.30 -23.91 1.44
C GLN A 21 7.28 -22.79 1.79
N LYS A 22 8.49 -22.80 1.22
CA LYS A 22 9.48 -21.73 1.39
C LYS A 22 8.96 -20.39 0.87
N GLU A 23 8.46 -20.36 -0.37
CA GLU A 23 7.87 -19.15 -0.97
C GLU A 23 6.72 -18.60 -0.12
N LYS A 24 5.84 -19.47 0.40
CA LYS A 24 4.76 -19.05 1.31
C LYS A 24 5.28 -18.50 2.64
N PHE A 25 6.35 -19.07 3.17
CA PHE A 25 6.95 -18.64 4.42
C PHE A 25 7.67 -17.30 4.25
N GLU A 26 8.44 -17.13 3.19
CA GLU A 26 9.10 -15.87 2.81
C GLU A 26 8.06 -14.76 2.62
N LYS A 27 7.01 -14.99 1.81
CA LYS A 27 5.90 -14.03 1.66
C LYS A 27 5.19 -13.71 2.98
N LYS A 28 5.15 -14.65 3.93
CA LYS A 28 4.59 -14.40 5.27
C LYS A 28 5.53 -13.53 6.10
N LEU A 29 6.84 -13.77 6.03
CA LEU A 29 7.85 -12.94 6.70
C LEU A 29 7.92 -11.55 6.12
N GLU A 30 7.90 -11.39 4.79
CA GLU A 30 7.85 -10.10 4.12
C GLU A 30 6.63 -9.30 4.58
N ARG A 31 5.43 -9.90 4.60
CA ARG A 31 4.23 -9.22 5.12
C ARG A 31 4.32 -8.84 6.60
N LYS A 32 5.07 -9.60 7.41
CA LYS A 32 5.31 -9.28 8.83
C LYS A 32 6.39 -8.22 9.01
N ALA A 33 7.41 -8.19 8.15
CA ALA A 33 8.46 -7.18 8.18
C ALA A 33 7.94 -5.84 7.62
N GLN A 34 7.02 -5.90 6.66
CA GLN A 34 6.37 -4.76 6.03
C GLN A 34 5.01 -4.45 6.66
N SER A 35 4.66 -5.02 7.82
CA SER A 35 3.45 -4.61 8.53
C SER A 35 3.68 -3.20 9.04
N LYS A 36 3.28 -2.21 8.23
CA LYS A 36 3.20 -0.81 8.63
C LYS A 36 2.30 -0.76 9.85
N ASP A 37 2.73 0.01 10.85
CA ASP A 37 2.00 0.21 12.10
C ASP A 37 0.57 0.66 11.79
N GLY A 38 -0.40 0.24 12.60
CA GLY A 38 -1.84 0.51 12.39
C GLY A 38 -2.23 1.98 12.59
N SER A 39 -1.25 2.88 12.62
CA SER A 39 -1.44 4.32 12.71
C SER A 39 -2.14 4.85 11.45
N LEU A 40 -2.96 5.89 11.65
CA LEU A 40 -3.75 6.50 10.58
C LEU A 40 -2.87 6.98 9.41
N GLU A 41 -1.68 7.51 9.71
CA GLU A 41 -0.71 7.98 8.73
C GLU A 41 -0.26 6.89 7.75
N ASN A 42 -0.07 5.67 8.23
CA ASN A 42 0.34 4.53 7.40
C ASN A 42 -0.78 3.94 6.54
N MET A 43 -2.04 4.30 6.82
CA MET A 43 -3.21 3.90 6.04
C MET A 43 -3.57 4.91 4.95
N ILE A 44 -3.03 6.12 5.00
CA ILE A 44 -3.26 7.13 3.97
C ILE A 44 -2.41 6.78 2.75
N ALA A 45 -3.08 6.55 1.62
CA ALA A 45 -2.45 6.33 0.33
C ALA A 45 -2.70 7.57 -0.55
N TYR A 46 -1.63 8.16 -1.08
CA TYR A 46 -1.75 9.26 -2.02
C TYR A 46 -1.89 8.74 -3.44
N VAL A 47 -2.60 9.47 -4.29
CA VAL A 47 -2.89 9.07 -5.67
C VAL A 47 -2.38 10.16 -6.60
N ASP A 48 -1.60 9.77 -7.61
CA ASP A 48 -1.09 10.69 -8.63
C ASP A 48 -2.16 11.04 -9.69
N HIS A 49 -1.80 11.94 -10.62
CA HIS A 49 -2.68 12.37 -11.71
C HIS A 49 -3.04 11.26 -12.71
N LEU A 50 -2.37 10.10 -12.66
CA LEU A 50 -2.66 8.92 -13.47
C LEU A 50 -3.45 7.85 -12.69
N GLY A 51 -3.79 8.11 -11.43
CA GLY A 51 -4.51 7.17 -10.58
C GLY A 51 -3.64 6.11 -9.91
N ASN A 52 -2.31 6.24 -9.92
CA ASN A 52 -1.40 5.32 -9.24
C ASN A 52 -1.17 5.74 -7.79
N ILE A 53 -1.02 4.75 -6.90
CA ILE A 53 -0.74 4.98 -5.49
C ILE A 53 0.73 5.35 -5.30
N THR A 54 1.00 6.47 -4.64
CA THR A 54 2.34 6.98 -4.34
C THR A 54 2.54 7.14 -2.83
N ASP A 55 3.80 6.98 -2.38
CA ASP A 55 4.21 7.17 -0.97
C ASP A 55 4.58 8.64 -0.67
N THR A 56 4.61 9.48 -1.72
CA THR A 56 4.92 10.90 -1.59
C THR A 56 3.64 11.68 -1.25
N PRO A 57 3.61 12.42 -0.13
CA PRO A 57 2.48 13.29 0.15
C PRO A 57 2.35 14.34 -0.96
N PRO A 58 1.12 14.71 -1.36
CA PRO A 58 0.90 15.78 -2.32
C PRO A 58 1.52 17.05 -1.77
N GLU A 59 2.09 17.87 -2.65
CA GLU A 59 2.64 19.15 -2.25
C GLU A 59 1.59 19.97 -1.49
N PRO A 60 1.96 20.63 -0.38
CA PRO A 60 1.01 21.37 0.44
C PRO A 60 0.38 22.46 -0.42
N ILE A 61 -0.92 22.30 -0.66
CA ILE A 61 -1.70 23.28 -1.39
C ILE A 61 -1.73 24.52 -0.50
N VAL A 62 -0.95 25.55 -0.84
CA VAL A 62 -1.04 26.86 -0.19
C VAL A 62 -2.48 27.31 -0.39
N GLU A 63 -3.28 27.26 0.67
CA GLU A 63 -4.68 27.67 0.65
C GLU A 63 -4.73 29.10 0.11
N LYS A 64 -5.23 29.26 -1.12
CA LYS A 64 -5.72 30.55 -1.58
C LYS A 64 -6.87 30.91 -0.65
N LYS A 65 -6.56 31.71 0.38
CA LYS A 65 -7.54 32.32 1.27
C LYS A 65 -8.69 32.82 0.41
N ARG A 66 -9.87 32.22 0.58
CA ARG A 66 -11.10 32.79 0.02
C ARG A 66 -11.18 34.20 0.61
N PRO A 67 -11.31 35.27 -0.19
CA PRO A 67 -11.47 36.58 0.39
C PRO A 67 -12.84 36.61 1.08
N ASP A 68 -12.82 36.57 2.42
CA ASP A 68 -13.98 36.81 3.26
C ASP A 68 -14.47 38.24 2.97
N ASN A 69 -15.56 38.35 2.19
CA ASN A 69 -16.21 39.62 1.93
C ASN A 69 -16.88 40.12 3.22
N THR A 70 -16.11 40.86 4.02
CA THR A 70 -16.56 41.49 5.26
C THR A 70 -16.27 42.98 5.22
N ASN A 71 -16.98 43.76 4.41
CA ASN A 71 -17.29 45.14 4.81
C ASN A 71 -18.35 45.85 3.95
N SER A 72 -19.55 46.03 4.51
CA SER A 72 -20.28 47.31 4.43
C SER A 72 -21.29 47.42 5.58
N LYS A 73 -20.80 47.32 6.82
CA LYS A 73 -21.51 47.93 7.95
C LYS A 73 -20.94 49.34 8.12
N LYS A 74 -21.73 50.36 7.78
CA LYS A 74 -21.89 51.66 8.48
C LYS A 74 -22.57 52.69 7.57
N PRO A 75 -23.20 53.74 8.12
CA PRO A 75 -23.93 53.84 9.39
C PRO A 75 -25.31 54.48 9.22
N SER A 76 -26.16 54.37 10.25
CA SER A 76 -27.30 55.25 10.45
C SER A 76 -26.87 56.72 10.60
N LYS A 77 -27.54 57.63 9.88
CA LYS A 77 -27.67 59.11 10.04
C LYS A 77 -28.49 59.58 8.83
N GLN A 78 -29.54 60.39 8.88
CA GLN A 78 -30.26 61.19 9.87
C GLN A 78 -31.74 61.16 9.47
#